data_AF-A0A1S2PZN6-F1
#
_entry.id   AF-A0A1S2PZN6-F1
#
_cell.length_a   1.000
_cell.length_b   1.000
_cell.length_c   1.000
_cell.angle_alpha   90.00
_cell.angle_beta   90.00
_cell.angle_gamma   90.00
#
_symmetry.space_group_name_H-M   'P 1'
#
loop_
_entity.id
_entity.type
_entity.pdbx_description
1 polymer ?
#
loop_
_entity_poly.entity_id
_entity_poly.type
_entity_poly.pdbx_seq_one_letter_code
_entity_poly.pdbx_strand_id
1 'polypeptide(L)' 'MPRRYADYLAADGFTSVSIPTPLGYGRSPEWATSCPPPRHNFVPLSRIRSESPAFDLRHPEIAVLELDGSAR' A
#
# COMPACT_ATOMS: atom_id res chain seq x y z
N MET A 1 -20.67 -10.36 15.71
CA MET A 1 -19.59 -10.80 14.80
C MET A 1 -18.83 -9.55 14.38
N PRO A 2 -17.51 -9.43 14.60
CA PRO A 2 -16.76 -8.29 14.08
C PRO A 2 -16.88 -8.24 12.54
N ARG A 3 -17.25 -7.08 11.99
CA ARG A 3 -17.35 -6.87 10.54
C ARG A 3 -15.93 -6.90 9.95
N ARG A 4 -15.76 -7.47 8.75
CA ARG A 4 -14.47 -7.33 8.06
C ARG A 4 -14.35 -5.93 7.50
N TYR A 5 -13.12 -5.43 7.38
CA TYR A 5 -12.87 -4.07 6.85
C TYR A 5 -13.48 -3.82 5.47
N ALA A 6 -13.57 -4.84 4.64
CA ALA A 6 -14.19 -4.75 3.31
C ALA A 6 -15.72 -4.62 3.34
N ASP A 7 -16.35 -4.81 4.50
CA ASP A 7 -17.81 -4.74 4.67
C ASP A 7 -18.26 -3.36 5.21
N TYR A 8 -17.33 -2.42 5.44
CA TYR A 8 -17.67 -1.05 5.80
C TYR A 8 -18.27 -0.31 4.61
N LEU A 9 -19.38 0.35 4.84
CA LEU A 9 -20.04 1.22 3.89
C LEU A 9 -19.71 2.68 4.22
N ALA A 10 -19.84 3.57 3.22
CA ALA A 10 -19.73 5.01 3.46
C ALA A 10 -20.71 5.49 4.56
N ALA A 11 -21.85 4.80 4.72
CA ALA A 11 -22.83 5.08 5.77
C ALA A 11 -22.33 4.78 7.21
N ASP A 12 -21.27 3.99 7.38
CA ASP A 12 -20.68 3.67 8.69
C ASP A 12 -19.76 4.81 9.20
N GLY A 13 -19.68 5.94 8.49
CA GLY A 13 -18.88 7.10 8.88
C GLY A 13 -17.41 7.02 8.49
N PHE A 14 -17.02 6.04 7.68
CA PHE A 14 -15.66 5.91 7.17
C PHE A 14 -15.45 6.77 5.91
N THR A 15 -14.31 7.46 5.83
CA THR A 15 -13.91 8.25 4.65
C THR A 15 -12.82 7.52 3.88
N SER A 16 -13.05 7.28 2.58
CA SER A 16 -12.01 6.75 1.70
C SER A 16 -10.81 7.68 1.67
N VAL A 17 -9.64 7.16 2.05
CA VAL A 17 -8.39 7.90 1.96
C VAL A 17 -7.72 7.50 0.65
N SER A 18 -7.46 8.48 -0.22
CA SER A 18 -6.74 8.24 -1.49
C SER A 18 -5.27 7.89 -1.29
N ILE A 19 -4.75 8.18 -0.09
CA ILE A 19 -3.37 7.88 0.32
C ILE A 19 -3.38 6.59 1.15
N PRO A 20 -2.78 5.50 0.65
CA PRO A 20 -2.76 4.22 1.36
C PRO A 20 -1.83 4.22 2.60
N THR A 21 -1.01 5.26 2.79
CA THR A 21 -0.18 5.50 3.98
C THR A 21 -0.51 6.82 4.66
N PRO A 22 -1.18 6.84 5.83
CA PRO A 22 -1.35 8.06 6.64
C PRO A 22 -0.06 8.84 6.93
N LEU A 23 1.10 8.18 6.92
CA LEU A 23 2.42 8.81 7.17
C LEU A 23 3.33 8.88 5.94
N GLY A 24 2.90 8.45 4.75
CA GLY A 24 3.71 8.45 3.52
C GLY A 24 4.76 7.33 3.40
N TYR A 25 5.44 6.96 4.48
CA TYR A 25 6.64 6.09 4.46
C TYR A 25 6.39 4.58 4.71
N GLY A 26 5.17 4.09 4.54
CA GLY A 26 4.89 2.65 4.71
C GLY A 26 5.72 1.79 3.75
N ARG A 27 6.32 0.70 4.24
CA ARG A 27 7.27 -0.13 3.47
C ARG A 27 6.65 -1.43 2.96
N SER A 28 5.95 -2.14 3.84
CA SER A 28 5.34 -3.44 3.55
C SER A 28 4.17 -3.35 2.54
N PRO A 29 3.85 -4.43 1.80
CA PRO A 29 2.77 -4.46 0.82
C PRO A 29 1.39 -4.05 1.36
N GLU A 30 1.10 -4.28 2.64
CA GLU A 30 -0.14 -3.85 3.30
C GLU A 30 -0.40 -2.33 3.17
N TRP A 31 0.63 -1.53 2.94
CA TRP A 31 0.57 -0.08 2.75
C TRP A 31 0.45 0.34 1.27
N ALA A 32 0.33 -0.62 0.34
CA ALA A 32 0.11 -0.39 -1.08
C ALA A 32 -1.37 -0.55 -1.49
N THR A 33 -2.26 -0.85 -0.54
CA THR A 33 -3.70 -1.03 -0.81
C THR A 33 -4.53 0.15 -0.30
N SER A 34 -5.72 0.35 -0.89
CA SER A 34 -6.62 1.43 -0.50
C SER A 34 -7.08 1.33 0.96
N CYS A 35 -7.54 2.44 1.52
CA CYS A 35 -8.24 2.47 2.81
C CYS A 35 -9.70 2.92 2.55
N PRO A 36 -10.69 2.00 2.63
CA PRO A 36 -10.60 0.65 3.17
C PRO A 36 -10.02 -0.33 2.14
N PRO A 37 -9.42 -1.46 2.58
CA PRO A 37 -8.88 -2.46 1.67
C PRO A 37 -10.02 -3.19 0.92
N PRO A 38 -9.80 -3.61 -0.33
CA PRO A 38 -10.76 -4.40 -1.10
C PRO A 38 -10.98 -5.79 -0.47
N ARG A 39 -12.06 -6.48 -0.86
CA ARG A 39 -12.45 -7.80 -0.29
C ARG A 39 -11.35 -8.86 -0.28
N HIS A 40 -10.44 -8.81 -1.25
CA HIS A 40 -9.30 -9.74 -1.39
C HIS A 40 -7.95 -9.04 -1.22
N ASN A 41 -7.90 -8.02 -0.35
CA ASN A 41 -6.73 -7.24 0.05
C ASN A 41 -6.07 -6.36 -1.04
N PHE A 42 -5.94 -6.82 -2.29
CA PHE A 42 -5.25 -6.10 -3.36
C PHE A 42 -6.05 -6.14 -4.66
N VAL A 43 -6.25 -5.00 -5.34
CA VAL A 43 -6.88 -5.00 -6.69
C VAL A 43 -5.87 -5.52 -7.73
N PRO A 44 -4.68 -4.93 -7.85
CA PRO A 44 -3.50 -5.62 -8.38
C PRO A 44 -2.42 -5.82 -7.31
N LEU A 45 -1.67 -6.92 -7.41
CA LEU A 45 -0.43 -7.09 -6.65
C LEU A 45 0.70 -6.29 -7.30
N SER A 46 1.39 -5.47 -6.50
CA SER A 46 2.59 -4.77 -6.94
C SER A 46 3.76 -5.73 -7.14
N ARG A 47 4.65 -5.41 -8.09
CA ARG A 47 5.87 -6.20 -8.30
C ARG A 47 6.83 -6.01 -7.12
N ILE A 48 7.21 -7.10 -6.47
CA ILE A 48 8.17 -7.08 -5.37
C ILE A 48 9.60 -7.10 -5.95
N ARG A 49 10.37 -6.03 -5.71
CA ARG A 49 11.77 -5.88 -6.14
C ARG A 49 12.74 -5.52 -5.01
N SER A 50 12.21 -5.18 -3.85
CA SER A 50 12.94 -4.81 -2.64
C SER A 50 12.20 -5.34 -1.41
N GLU A 51 12.78 -5.15 -0.22
CA GLU A 51 12.11 -5.37 1.06
C GLU A 51 10.97 -4.36 1.32
N SER A 52 10.92 -3.26 0.54
CA SER A 52 10.03 -2.11 0.77
C SER A 52 9.11 -1.79 -0.42
N PRO A 53 8.34 -2.77 -0.93
CA PRO A 53 7.61 -2.63 -2.19
C PRO A 53 6.55 -1.51 -2.19
N ALA A 54 5.92 -1.20 -1.06
CA ALA A 54 4.96 -0.09 -1.00
C ALA A 54 5.63 1.28 -1.06
N PHE A 55 6.87 1.38 -0.56
CA PHE A 55 7.66 2.61 -0.61
C PHE A 55 8.14 2.86 -2.05
N ASP A 56 8.65 1.85 -2.73
CA ASP A 56 9.15 1.95 -4.10
C ASP A 56 8.09 2.43 -5.10
N LEU A 57 6.83 2.00 -4.91
CA LEU A 57 5.71 2.45 -5.75
C LEU A 57 5.43 3.95 -5.63
N ARG A 58 5.71 4.54 -4.45
CA ARG A 58 5.49 5.96 -4.18
C ARG A 58 6.71 6.83 -4.45
N HIS A 59 7.89 6.23 -4.35
CA HIS A 59 9.18 6.88 -4.52
C HIS A 59 10.05 6.13 -5.54
N PRO A 60 9.60 6.04 -6.81
CA PRO A 60 10.34 5.33 -7.86
C PRO A 60 11.76 5.89 -8.04
N GLU A 61 11.96 7.18 -7.81
CA GLU A 61 13.26 7.85 -7.87
C GLU A 61 14.26 7.34 -6.82
N ILE A 62 13.78 6.94 -5.64
CA ILE A 62 14.64 6.38 -4.58
C ILE A 62 14.87 4.89 -4.83
N ALA A 63 13.83 4.17 -5.27
CA ALA A 63 13.91 2.76 -5.57
C ALA A 63 14.95 2.44 -6.65
N VAL A 64 15.04 3.29 -7.70
CA VAL A 64 16.05 3.13 -8.76
C VAL A 64 17.47 3.27 -8.18
N LEU A 65 17.70 4.25 -7.30
CA LEU A 65 19.01 4.46 -6.67
C LEU A 65 19.43 3.28 -5.78
N GLU A 66 18.50 2.70 -5.02
CA GLU A 66 18.78 1.54 -4.17
C GLU A 66 19.09 0.29 -5.01
N LEU A 67 18.33 0.06 -6.08
CA LEU A 67 18.56 -1.06 -7.01
C LEU A 67 19.91 -0.92 -7.74
N ASP A 68 20.25 0.27 -8.22
CA ASP A 68 21.53 0.54 -8.88
C ASP A 68 22.73 0.41 -7.92
N GLY A 69 22.54 0.80 -6.65
CA GLY A 69 23.56 0.68 -5.60
C GLY A 69 23.75 -0.73 -5.04
N SER A 70 22.68 -1.55 -5.01
CA SER A 70 22.72 -2.95 -4.54
C SER A 70 23.26 -3.93 -5.60
N ALA A 71 23.35 -3.52 -6.87
CA ALA A 71 23.85 -4.35 -7.97
C ALA A 71 25.39 -4.40 -8.05
N ARG A 72 26.09 -3.90 -7.01
CA ARG A 72 27.55 -3.85 -6.91
C ARG A 72 28.04 -4.79 -5.81
#